data_AF-A0A814C8I7-F1
#
_entry.id   AF-A0A814C8I7-F1
#
_cell.length_a   1.000
_cell.length_b   1.000
_cell.length_c   1.000
_cell.angle_alpha   90.00
_cell.angle_beta   90.00
_cell.angle_gamma   90.00
#
_symmetry.space_group_name_H-M   'P 1'
#
loop_
_entity.id
_entity.type
_entity.pdbx_description
1 polymer ?
#
loop_
_entity_poly.entity_id
_entity_poly.type
_entity_poly.pdbx_seq_one_letter_code
_entity_poly.pdbx_strand_id
1 'polypeptide(L)'
;MCTNPRPHWRQIISLKFTHRFIFFMICFVILHSIPFFIFTELRPTLGCNIFSAAMNSYYRYFYYPILNSSLPLTITVVFSLFSYRNVRRIVRRQIPIDRRRLDQQLTAMVLARVVCLISLGLPYILYNVYRVTFRTTETNQIVLAVTNFINSIVNSMLYINFSVNFYLFLIISTRFRRQVKRFIIKKYLHFIQKEHSNRNQVAPIIPHVIISNVESL
;
A
#
# COMPACT_ATOMS: atom_id res chain seq x y z
N MET A 1 -19.48 -8.04 3.16
CA MET A 1 -20.93 -8.13 2.84
C MET A 1 -21.29 -9.58 2.57
N CYS A 2 -21.69 -10.34 3.60
CA CYS A 2 -21.98 -11.78 3.46
C CYS A 2 -23.31 -12.20 4.11
N THR A 3 -24.17 -11.26 4.47
CA THR A 3 -25.35 -11.49 5.33
C THR A 3 -26.70 -11.18 4.66
N ASN A 4 -26.75 -11.11 3.33
CA ASN A 4 -28.01 -10.98 2.60
C ASN A 4 -28.63 -12.39 2.39
N PRO A 5 -29.87 -12.64 2.85
CA PRO A 5 -30.52 -13.96 2.74
C PRO A 5 -30.85 -14.41 1.32
N ARG A 6 -30.76 -13.53 0.31
CA ARG A 6 -31.09 -13.86 -1.08
C ARG A 6 -29.86 -14.37 -1.85
N PRO A 7 -29.84 -15.65 -2.31
CA PRO A 7 -28.66 -16.26 -2.94
C PRO A 7 -28.26 -15.61 -4.27
N HIS A 8 -29.21 -15.06 -5.03
CA HIS A 8 -28.91 -14.40 -6.30
C HIS A 8 -28.04 -13.14 -6.12
N TRP A 9 -28.30 -12.32 -5.08
CA TRP A 9 -27.48 -11.15 -4.75
C TRP A 9 -26.07 -11.53 -4.28
N ARG A 10 -25.90 -12.74 -3.73
CA ARG A 10 -24.62 -13.28 -3.29
C ARG A 10 -23.73 -13.70 -4.47
N GLN A 11 -24.33 -14.09 -5.60
CA GLN A 11 -23.63 -14.41 -6.84
C GLN A 11 -23.32 -13.18 -7.71
N ILE A 12 -24.06 -12.07 -7.56
CA ILE A 12 -23.81 -10.84 -8.34
C ILE A 12 -22.45 -10.21 -7.99
N ILE A 13 -22.03 -10.24 -6.72
CA ILE A 13 -20.63 -9.94 -6.32
C ILE A 13 -19.80 -11.22 -6.53
N SER A 14 -19.78 -11.68 -7.77
CA SER A 14 -19.03 -12.86 -8.17
C SER A 14 -17.54 -12.51 -8.22
N LEU A 15 -16.70 -13.48 -7.85
CA LEU A 15 -15.24 -13.35 -7.93
C LEU A 15 -14.78 -12.98 -9.35
N LYS A 16 -15.57 -13.38 -10.38
CA LYS A 16 -15.36 -13.03 -11.79
C LYS A 16 -15.64 -11.55 -12.07
N PHE A 17 -16.68 -10.98 -11.46
CA PHE A 17 -16.98 -9.55 -11.61
C PHE A 17 -15.86 -8.70 -10.98
N THR A 18 -15.38 -9.09 -9.81
CA THR A 18 -14.27 -8.41 -9.14
C THR A 18 -13.00 -8.42 -10.01
N HIS A 19 -12.68 -9.56 -10.63
CA HIS A 19 -11.53 -9.65 -11.55
C HIS A 19 -11.69 -8.75 -12.78
N ARG A 20 -12.87 -8.75 -13.42
CA ARG A 20 -13.15 -7.88 -14.57
C ARG A 20 -13.04 -6.40 -14.21
N PHE A 21 -13.56 -6.01 -13.04
CA PHE A 21 -13.47 -4.65 -12.54
C PHE A 21 -12.03 -4.22 -12.25
N ILE A 22 -11.25 -5.09 -11.59
CA ILE A 22 -9.82 -4.84 -11.33
C ILE A 22 -9.07 -4.68 -12.64
N PHE A 23 -9.30 -5.56 -13.62
CA PHE A 23 -8.68 -5.48 -14.93
C PHE A 23 -9.00 -4.15 -15.63
N PHE A 24 -10.28 -3.76 -15.65
CA PHE A 24 -10.71 -2.49 -16.23
C PHE A 24 -10.04 -1.30 -15.52
N MET A 25 -9.96 -1.32 -14.19
CA MET A 25 -9.29 -0.27 -13.41
C MET A 25 -7.80 -0.20 -13.72
N ILE A 26 -7.11 -1.34 -13.88
CA ILE A 26 -5.70 -1.36 -14.28
C ILE A 26 -5.53 -0.76 -15.68
N CYS A 27 -6.34 -1.17 -16.66
CA CYS A 27 -6.30 -0.61 -18.01
C CYS A 27 -6.57 0.90 -17.99
N PHE A 28 -7.54 1.36 -17.21
CA PHE A 28 -7.86 2.77 -17.05
C PHE A 28 -6.69 3.55 -16.47
N VAL A 29 -6.05 3.04 -15.42
CA VAL A 29 -4.88 3.68 -14.78
C VAL A 29 -3.70 3.75 -15.75
N ILE A 30 -3.42 2.67 -16.50
CA ILE A 30 -2.34 2.66 -17.52
C ILE A 30 -2.64 3.70 -18.60
N LEU A 31 -3.84 3.69 -19.16
CA LEU A 31 -4.24 4.61 -20.22
C LEU A 31 -4.17 6.07 -19.75
N HIS A 32 -4.60 6.34 -18.51
CA HIS A 32 -4.52 7.66 -17.89
C HIS A 32 -3.07 8.11 -17.61
N SER A 33 -2.16 7.16 -17.38
CA SER A 33 -0.74 7.44 -17.12
C SER A 33 0.08 7.75 -18.39
N ILE A 34 -0.41 7.35 -19.58
CA ILE A 34 0.29 7.61 -20.85
C ILE A 34 0.48 9.11 -21.12
N PRO A 35 -0.56 9.97 -21.03
CA PRO A 35 -0.39 11.42 -21.18
C PRO A 35 0.63 11.99 -20.21
N PHE A 36 0.72 11.46 -18.99
CA PHE A 36 1.71 11.93 -18.01
C PHE A 36 3.13 11.67 -18.53
N PHE A 37 3.39 10.50 -19.12
CA PHE A 37 4.70 10.19 -19.68
C PHE A 37 5.07 11.10 -20.86
N ILE A 38 4.10 11.46 -21.70
CA ILE A 38 4.33 12.28 -22.90
C ILE A 38 4.57 13.76 -22.55
N PHE A 39 3.82 14.32 -21.61
CA PHE A 39 3.84 15.75 -21.30
C PHE A 39 4.84 16.15 -20.20
N THR A 40 5.60 15.19 -19.66
CA THR A 40 6.61 15.43 -18.64
C THR A 40 7.98 15.57 -19.30
N GLU A 41 8.60 16.74 -19.15
CA GLU A 41 9.91 17.05 -19.74
C GLU A 41 10.93 17.31 -18.62
N LEU A 42 12.17 16.86 -18.83
CA LEU A 42 13.26 17.09 -17.89
C LEU A 42 13.95 18.42 -18.23
N ARG A 43 13.77 19.45 -17.39
CA ARG A 43 14.44 20.75 -17.56
C ARG A 43 15.56 20.90 -16.54
N PRO A 44 16.79 21.24 -16.95
CA PRO A 44 17.94 21.29 -16.04
C PRO A 44 17.80 22.34 -14.92
N THR A 45 17.01 23.40 -15.13
CA THR A 45 16.82 24.48 -14.15
C THR A 45 15.60 24.31 -13.24
N LEU A 46 14.58 23.56 -13.68
CA LEU A 46 13.29 23.43 -12.99
C LEU A 46 12.96 21.98 -12.60
N GLY A 47 13.84 21.04 -12.93
CA GLY A 47 13.64 19.61 -12.73
C GLY A 47 12.62 19.00 -13.68
N CYS A 48 11.98 17.93 -13.23
CA CYS A 48 10.95 17.20 -13.96
C CYS A 48 9.61 17.92 -13.81
N ASN A 49 9.11 18.55 -14.88
CA ASN A 49 7.88 19.33 -14.81
C ASN A 49 6.99 19.15 -16.06
N ILE A 50 5.70 19.38 -15.88
CA ILE A 50 4.70 19.26 -16.95
C ILE A 50 4.78 20.50 -17.83
N PHE A 51 5.08 20.32 -19.12
CA PHE A 51 5.25 21.44 -20.05
C PHE A 51 3.93 22.15 -20.40
N SER A 52 2.84 21.38 -20.57
CA SER A 52 1.55 21.93 -20.98
C SER A 52 0.82 22.58 -19.80
N ALA A 53 0.52 23.88 -19.92
CA ALA A 53 -0.24 24.64 -18.92
C ALA A 53 -1.65 24.06 -18.67
N ALA A 54 -2.29 23.54 -19.72
CA ALA A 54 -3.60 22.87 -19.62
C ALA A 54 -3.50 21.58 -18.79
N MET A 55 -2.47 20.76 -19.04
CA MET A 55 -2.25 19.51 -18.30
C MET A 55 -1.87 19.79 -16.83
N ASN A 56 -1.02 20.78 -16.57
CA ASN A 56 -0.68 21.19 -15.21
C ASN A 56 -1.91 21.67 -14.43
N SER A 57 -2.83 22.40 -15.08
CA SER A 57 -4.10 22.80 -14.48
C SER A 57 -4.98 21.59 -14.19
N TYR A 58 -5.20 20.71 -15.16
CA TYR A 58 -5.95 19.46 -14.93
C TYR A 58 -5.39 18.67 -13.73
N TYR A 59 -4.08 18.61 -13.59
CA TYR A 59 -3.43 17.86 -12.52
C TYR A 59 -3.65 18.47 -11.14
N ARG A 60 -3.43 19.79 -11.03
CA ARG A 60 -3.56 20.53 -9.76
C ARG A 60 -5.00 20.65 -9.29
N TYR A 61 -5.95 20.90 -10.20
CA TYR A 61 -7.33 21.19 -9.84
C TYR A 61 -8.24 19.95 -9.82
N PHE A 62 -7.98 18.95 -10.67
CA PHE A 62 -8.87 17.80 -10.81
C PHE A 62 -8.23 16.51 -10.32
N TYR A 63 -7.08 16.13 -10.87
CA TYR A 63 -6.51 14.80 -10.62
C TYR A 63 -6.14 14.56 -9.15
N TYR A 64 -5.32 15.43 -8.55
CA TYR A 64 -4.87 15.23 -7.18
C TYR A 64 -5.98 15.38 -6.11
N PRO A 65 -6.75 16.49 -6.09
CA PRO A 65 -7.73 16.69 -5.03
C PRO A 65 -8.95 15.79 -5.21
N ILE A 66 -9.44 15.59 -6.45
CA ILE A 66 -10.70 14.87 -6.68
C ILE A 66 -10.42 13.38 -6.86
N LEU A 67 -9.65 13.01 -7.88
CA LEU A 67 -9.44 11.61 -8.27
C LEU A 67 -8.58 10.85 -7.26
N ASN A 68 -7.45 11.42 -6.85
CA ASN A 68 -6.48 10.73 -6.01
C ASN A 68 -6.81 10.80 -4.50
N SER A 69 -7.55 11.84 -4.07
CA SER A 69 -7.81 12.08 -2.64
C SER A 69 -9.29 11.94 -2.28
N SER A 70 -10.16 12.79 -2.82
CA SER A 70 -11.56 12.88 -2.39
C SER A 70 -12.37 11.63 -2.74
N LEU A 71 -12.20 11.10 -3.94
CA LEU A 71 -12.91 9.90 -4.41
C LEU A 71 -12.56 8.65 -3.58
N PRO A 72 -11.28 8.28 -3.39
CA PRO A 72 -10.95 7.14 -2.54
C PRO A 72 -11.31 7.38 -1.07
N LEU A 73 -11.20 8.61 -0.56
CA LEU A 73 -11.59 8.94 0.81
C LEU A 73 -13.09 8.73 1.03
N THR A 74 -13.93 9.30 0.15
CA THR A 74 -15.40 9.18 0.26
C THR A 74 -15.86 7.73 0.13
N ILE A 75 -15.34 6.99 -0.85
CA ILE A 75 -15.64 5.55 -1.01
C ILE A 75 -15.23 4.78 0.24
N THR A 76 -14.04 5.02 0.77
CA THR A 76 -13.54 4.31 1.95
C THR A 76 -14.37 4.65 3.18
N VAL A 77 -14.71 5.92 3.42
CA VAL A 77 -15.55 6.35 4.55
C VAL A 77 -16.94 5.73 4.47
N VAL A 78 -17.59 5.81 3.31
CA VAL A 78 -18.93 5.23 3.10
C VAL A 78 -18.89 3.71 3.31
N PHE A 79 -17.91 3.03 2.72
CA PHE A 79 -17.76 1.58 2.89
C PHE A 79 -17.44 1.19 4.34
N SER A 80 -16.64 2.00 5.05
CA SER A 80 -16.32 1.80 6.46
C SER A 80 -17.56 1.93 7.33
N LEU A 81 -18.37 2.96 7.09
CA LEU A 81 -19.64 3.18 7.79
C LEU A 81 -20.63 2.03 7.55
N PHE A 82 -20.78 1.61 6.29
CA PHE A 82 -21.62 0.44 5.96
C PHE A 82 -21.09 -0.82 6.63
N SER A 83 -19.78 -1.04 6.63
CA SER A 83 -19.17 -2.20 7.26
C SER A 83 -19.36 -2.19 8.79
N TYR A 84 -19.21 -1.03 9.42
CA TYR A 84 -19.46 -0.85 10.86
C TYR A 84 -20.92 -1.13 11.24
N ARG A 85 -21.88 -0.58 10.49
CA ARG A 85 -23.31 -0.84 10.68
C ARG A 85 -23.65 -2.33 10.53
N ASN A 86 -23.06 -2.98 9.52
CA ASN A 86 -23.25 -4.41 9.30
C ASN A 86 -22.68 -5.26 10.44
N VAL A 87 -21.48 -4.95 10.93
CA VAL A 87 -20.88 -5.67 12.07
C VAL A 87 -21.70 -5.48 13.34
N ARG A 88 -22.18 -4.26 13.63
CA ARG A 88 -23.06 -4.00 14.79
C ARG A 88 -24.35 -4.81 14.70
N ARG A 89 -24.91 -4.97 13.50
CA ARG A 89 -26.11 -5.81 13.25
C ARG A 89 -25.82 -7.30 13.43
N ILE A 90 -24.67 -7.78 12.98
CA ILE A 90 -24.22 -9.18 13.13
C ILE A 90 -24.01 -9.55 14.60
N VAL A 91 -23.38 -8.66 15.38
CA VAL A 91 -23.13 -8.86 16.81
C VAL A 91 -24.44 -9.12 17.57
N ARG A 92 -25.54 -8.49 17.17
CA ARG A 92 -26.86 -8.70 17.79
C ARG A 92 -27.55 -10.02 17.38
N ARG A 93 -27.12 -10.69 16.31
CA ARG A 93 -27.80 -11.87 15.74
C ARG A 93 -27.15 -13.23 16.08
N GLN A 94 -26.30 -13.32 17.11
CA GLN A 94 -25.69 -14.58 17.58
C GLN A 94 -25.10 -15.47 16.46
N ILE A 95 -24.37 -14.87 15.51
CA ILE A 95 -23.64 -15.63 14.48
C ILE A 95 -22.45 -16.37 15.11
N PRO A 96 -22.06 -17.57 14.63
CA PRO A 96 -20.91 -18.34 15.12
C PRO A 96 -19.64 -17.51 15.32
N ILE A 97 -18.96 -17.78 16.45
CA ILE A 97 -17.88 -16.97 17.04
C ILE A 97 -16.71 -16.73 16.06
N ASP A 98 -16.37 -17.71 15.23
CA ASP A 98 -15.22 -17.62 14.31
C ASP A 98 -15.44 -16.64 13.17
N ARG A 99 -16.65 -16.61 12.58
CA ARG A 99 -16.98 -15.64 11.51
C ARG A 99 -17.03 -14.21 12.05
N ARG A 100 -17.50 -14.06 13.29
CA ARG A 100 -17.57 -12.76 13.96
C ARG A 100 -16.17 -12.14 14.15
N ARG A 101 -15.17 -12.93 14.56
CA ARG A 101 -13.79 -12.43 14.75
C ARG A 101 -13.17 -11.94 13.44
N LEU A 102 -13.41 -12.65 12.34
CA LEU A 102 -12.90 -12.25 11.02
C LEU A 102 -13.51 -10.92 10.56
N ASP A 103 -14.83 -10.77 10.65
CA ASP A 103 -15.54 -9.54 10.27
C ASP A 103 -15.16 -8.35 11.17
N GLN A 104 -14.96 -8.59 12.47
CA GLN A 104 -14.48 -7.56 13.40
C GLN A 104 -13.05 -7.12 13.08
N GLN A 105 -12.15 -8.06 12.75
CA GLN A 105 -10.78 -7.71 12.35
C GLN A 105 -10.77 -6.90 11.05
N LEU A 106 -11.57 -7.29 10.07
CA LEU A 106 -11.66 -6.57 8.79
C LEU A 106 -12.20 -5.15 8.99
N THR A 107 -13.23 -4.98 9.82
CA THR A 107 -13.78 -3.64 10.10
C THR A 107 -12.86 -2.78 10.95
N ALA A 108 -12.20 -3.34 11.96
CA ALA A 108 -11.17 -2.63 12.73
C ALA A 108 -10.02 -2.17 11.83
N MET A 109 -9.60 -3.01 10.89
CA MET A 109 -8.55 -2.68 9.92
C MET A 109 -8.97 -1.53 9.01
N VAL A 110 -10.16 -1.59 8.44
CA VAL A 110 -10.69 -0.56 7.55
C VAL A 110 -10.85 0.77 8.30
N LEU A 111 -11.32 0.75 9.55
CA LEU A 111 -11.46 1.96 10.37
C LEU A 111 -10.11 2.58 10.70
N ALA A 112 -9.12 1.77 11.11
CA ALA A 112 -7.76 2.25 11.33
C ALA A 112 -7.16 2.85 10.05
N ARG A 113 -7.42 2.24 8.90
CA ARG A 113 -6.98 2.77 7.60
C ARG A 113 -7.60 4.14 7.29
N VAL A 114 -8.89 4.33 7.57
CA VAL A 114 -9.54 5.64 7.39
C VAL A 114 -8.92 6.69 8.30
N VAL A 115 -8.68 6.36 9.58
CA VAL A 115 -8.06 7.30 10.52
C VAL A 115 -6.67 7.73 10.03
N CYS A 116 -5.84 6.78 9.59
CA CYS A 116 -4.52 7.09 9.04
C CYS A 116 -4.61 7.90 7.73
N LEU A 117 -5.57 7.58 6.87
CA LEU A 117 -5.78 8.31 5.61
C LEU A 117 -6.19 9.76 5.86
N ILE A 118 -7.03 10.00 6.86
CA ILE A 118 -7.42 11.36 7.27
C ILE A 118 -6.21 12.08 7.88
N SER A 119 -5.51 11.47 8.85
CA SER A 119 -4.41 12.15 9.53
C SER A 119 -3.22 12.48 8.62
N LEU A 120 -2.89 11.60 7.68
CA LEU A 120 -1.75 11.78 6.76
C LEU A 120 -2.13 12.41 5.42
N GLY A 121 -3.36 12.22 4.94
CA GLY A 121 -3.83 12.71 3.64
C GLY A 121 -4.46 14.10 3.69
N LEU A 122 -5.12 14.47 4.79
CA LEU A 122 -5.80 15.75 4.93
C LEU A 122 -4.85 16.97 4.82
N PRO A 123 -3.64 16.96 5.40
CA PRO A 123 -2.68 18.05 5.22
C PRO A 123 -2.36 18.34 3.75
N TYR A 124 -2.27 17.29 2.92
CA TYR A 124 -2.03 17.40 1.48
C TYR A 124 -3.19 18.04 0.73
N ILE A 125 -4.42 17.67 1.07
CA ILE A 125 -5.62 18.25 0.47
C ILE A 125 -5.71 19.74 0.82
N LEU A 126 -5.57 20.07 2.11
CA LEU A 126 -5.64 21.47 2.58
C LEU A 126 -4.57 22.33 1.92
N TYR A 127 -3.34 21.84 1.82
CA TYR A 127 -2.26 22.56 1.16
C TYR A 127 -2.54 22.83 -0.32
N ASN A 128 -3.06 21.85 -1.06
CA ASN A 128 -3.42 22.05 -2.47
C ASN A 128 -4.58 23.05 -2.64
N VAL A 129 -5.59 22.99 -1.79
CA VAL A 129 -6.70 23.96 -1.79
C VAL A 129 -6.15 25.36 -1.48
N TYR A 130 -5.32 25.49 -0.45
CA TYR A 130 -4.67 26.76 -0.10
C TYR A 130 -3.91 27.36 -1.29
N ARG A 131 -3.07 26.56 -1.97
CA ARG A 131 -2.32 27.02 -3.17
C ARG A 131 -3.20 27.45 -4.33
N VAL A 132 -4.36 26.81 -4.49
CA VAL A 132 -5.30 27.13 -5.56
C VAL A 132 -6.05 28.43 -5.25
N THR A 133 -6.53 28.58 -4.01
CA THR A 133 -7.31 29.74 -3.58
C THR A 133 -6.45 30.99 -3.44
N PHE A 134 -5.28 30.85 -2.82
CA PHE A 134 -4.36 31.95 -2.63
C PHE A 134 -3.28 31.86 -3.71
N ARG A 135 -3.57 32.46 -4.87
CA ARG A 135 -2.56 32.71 -5.91
C ARG A 135 -1.58 33.77 -5.41
N THR A 136 -0.69 33.40 -4.49
CA THR A 136 0.44 34.25 -4.10
C THR A 136 1.26 34.51 -5.35
N THR A 137 1.25 35.75 -5.82
CA THR A 137 2.18 36.21 -6.84
C THR A 137 3.57 36.03 -6.24
N GLU A 138 4.34 35.08 -6.78
CA GLU A 138 5.63 34.61 -6.23
C GLU A 138 6.75 35.65 -6.42
N THR A 139 6.53 36.90 -6.01
CA THR A 139 7.54 37.97 -6.08
C THR A 139 8.46 37.95 -4.87
N ASN A 140 8.02 37.41 -3.73
CA ASN A 140 8.83 37.34 -2.51
C ASN A 140 9.50 35.97 -2.34
N GLN A 141 10.84 35.95 -2.42
CA GLN A 141 11.66 34.74 -2.33
C GLN A 141 11.48 33.99 -1.00
N ILE A 142 11.21 34.71 0.10
CA ILE A 142 11.00 34.09 1.43
C ILE A 142 9.71 33.26 1.44
N VAL A 143 8.64 33.80 0.85
CA VAL A 143 7.34 33.11 0.75
C VAL A 143 7.47 31.85 -0.11
N LEU A 144 8.23 31.92 -1.19
CA LEU A 144 8.53 30.77 -2.05
C LEU A 144 9.30 29.67 -1.30
N ALA A 145 10.34 30.04 -0.55
CA ALA A 145 11.14 29.10 0.24
C ALA A 145 10.29 28.37 1.30
N VAL A 146 9.45 29.12 2.04
CA VAL A 146 8.53 28.54 3.04
C VAL A 146 7.50 27.62 2.38
N THR A 147 6.95 28.03 1.24
CA THR A 147 5.98 27.22 0.49
C THR A 147 6.59 25.90 0.02
N ASN A 148 7.83 25.92 -0.48
CA ASN A 148 8.55 24.71 -0.88
C ASN A 148 8.88 23.78 0.30
N PHE A 149 9.21 24.35 1.46
CA PHE A 149 9.44 23.58 2.68
C PHE A 149 8.15 22.87 3.14
N ILE A 150 7.02 23.59 3.19
CA ILE A 150 5.71 23.01 3.52
C ILE A 150 5.34 21.93 2.51
N ASN A 151 5.52 22.18 1.20
CA ASN A 151 5.26 21.19 0.15
C ASN A 151 6.04 19.89 0.40
N SER A 152 7.30 20.00 0.80
CA SER A 152 8.16 18.84 1.09
C SER A 152 7.61 18.01 2.26
N ILE A 153 7.27 18.67 3.38
CA ILE A 153 6.68 18.00 4.56
C ILE A 153 5.39 17.28 4.19
N VAL A 154 4.51 17.98 3.48
CA VAL A 154 3.18 17.49 3.15
C VAL A 154 3.26 16.33 2.14
N ASN A 155 4.20 16.38 1.18
CA ASN A 155 4.50 15.24 0.29
C ASN A 155 5.07 14.05 1.07
N SER A 156 5.97 14.28 2.03
CA SER A 156 6.48 13.19 2.88
C SER A 156 5.36 12.48 3.65
N MET A 157 4.40 13.24 4.21
CA MET A 157 3.21 12.66 4.87
C MET A 157 2.38 11.80 3.91
N LEU A 158 2.18 12.27 2.67
CA LEU A 158 1.49 11.52 1.63
C LEU A 158 2.24 10.22 1.28
N TYR A 159 3.57 10.24 1.19
CA TYR A 159 4.35 9.03 0.92
C TYR A 159 4.29 8.02 2.06
N ILE A 160 4.34 8.48 3.31
CA ILE A 160 4.18 7.62 4.49
C ILE A 160 2.81 6.91 4.46
N ASN A 161 1.75 7.59 4.00
CA ASN A 161 0.42 7.02 3.90
C ASN A 161 0.36 5.76 3.00
N PHE A 162 1.16 5.70 1.93
CA PHE A 162 1.24 4.51 1.09
C PHE A 162 1.85 3.32 1.85
N SER A 163 2.89 3.56 2.64
CA SER A 163 3.55 2.53 3.46
C SER A 163 2.71 2.06 4.65
N VAL A 164 1.86 2.92 5.22
CA VAL A 164 1.02 2.59 6.40
C VAL A 164 0.13 1.36 6.16
N ASN A 165 -0.30 1.10 4.93
CA ASN A 165 -1.10 -0.09 4.60
C ASN A 165 -0.44 -1.38 5.09
N PHE A 166 0.85 -1.55 4.76
CA PHE A 166 1.61 -2.75 5.11
C PHE A 166 1.71 -2.92 6.63
N TYR A 167 2.01 -1.85 7.35
CA TYR A 167 2.11 -1.87 8.81
C TYR A 167 0.75 -2.14 9.48
N LEU A 168 -0.34 -1.57 8.96
CA LEU A 168 -1.69 -1.85 9.44
C LEU A 168 -2.07 -3.33 9.28
N PHE A 169 -1.76 -3.94 8.12
CA PHE A 169 -1.97 -5.37 7.91
C PHE A 169 -1.18 -6.22 8.91
N LEU A 170 0.07 -5.84 9.20
CA LEU A 170 0.93 -6.52 10.17
C LEU A 170 0.38 -6.43 11.59
N ILE A 171 -0.02 -5.24 12.05
CA ILE A 171 -0.46 -5.04 13.44
C ILE A 171 -1.82 -5.73 13.69
N ILE A 172 -2.78 -5.52 12.78
CA ILE A 172 -4.18 -5.89 13.03
C ILE A 172 -4.45 -7.35 12.70
N SER A 173 -3.87 -7.89 11.62
CA SER A 173 -4.15 -9.27 11.20
C SER A 173 -3.22 -10.27 11.89
N THR A 174 -3.73 -10.96 12.92
CA THR A 174 -3.03 -12.08 13.56
C THR A 174 -2.77 -13.24 12.59
N ARG A 175 -3.68 -13.44 11.63
CA ARG A 175 -3.53 -14.46 10.57
C ARG A 175 -2.38 -14.14 9.63
N PHE A 176 -2.26 -12.88 9.21
CA PHE A 176 -1.16 -12.42 8.36
C PHE A 176 0.18 -12.52 9.08
N ARG A 177 0.28 -12.10 10.35
CA ARG A 177 1.49 -12.27 11.16
C ARG A 177 1.95 -13.72 11.24
N ARG A 178 1.03 -14.67 11.43
CA ARG A 178 1.35 -16.10 11.44
C ARG A 178 1.87 -16.58 10.09
N GLN A 179 1.31 -16.11 8.97
CA GLN A 179 1.78 -16.48 7.63
C GLN A 179 3.17 -15.89 7.33
N VAL A 180 3.37 -14.61 7.62
CA VAL A 180 4.67 -13.94 7.46
C VAL A 180 5.74 -14.62 8.31
N LYS A 181 5.44 -14.91 9.59
CA LYS A 181 6.37 -15.63 10.47
C LYS A 181 6.71 -17.02 9.92
N ARG A 182 5.75 -17.77 9.39
CA ARG A 182 6.02 -19.06 8.71
C ARG A 182 6.90 -18.88 7.47
N PHE A 183 6.66 -17.85 6.66
CA PHE A 183 7.45 -17.60 5.46
C PHE A 183 8.89 -17.24 5.80
N ILE A 184 9.11 -16.37 6.79
CA ILE A 184 10.43 -15.99 7.28
C ILE A 184 11.15 -17.20 7.88
N ILE A 185 10.48 -17.98 8.76
CA ILE A 185 11.07 -19.19 9.34
C ILE A 185 11.44 -20.20 8.26
N LYS A 186 10.56 -20.44 7.27
CA LYS A 186 10.85 -21.37 6.17
C LYS A 186 12.03 -20.90 5.31
N LYS A 187 12.11 -19.59 5.02
CA LYS A 187 13.23 -19.02 4.26
C LYS A 187 14.54 -19.10 5.05
N TYR A 188 14.50 -18.85 6.35
CA TYR A 188 15.64 -18.96 7.25
C TYR A 188 16.14 -20.41 7.38
N LEU A 189 15.22 -21.36 7.56
CA LEU A 189 15.54 -22.81 7.58
C LEU A 189 16.16 -23.27 6.25
N HIS A 190 15.61 -22.82 5.11
CA HIS A 190 16.18 -23.13 3.81
C HIS A 190 17.58 -22.53 3.62
N PHE A 191 17.84 -21.33 4.15
CA PHE A 191 19.17 -20.72 4.12
C PHE A 191 20.18 -21.54 4.93
N ILE A 192 19.81 -21.94 6.16
CA ILE A 192 20.65 -22.81 7.00
C ILE A 192 20.92 -24.15 6.30
N GLN A 193 19.90 -24.77 5.71
CA GLN A 193 20.05 -26.06 5.04
C GLN A 193 20.96 -25.96 3.81
N LYS A 194 20.89 -24.85 3.07
CA LYS A 194 21.80 -24.57 1.95
C LYS A 194 23.24 -24.39 2.43
N GLU A 195 23.45 -23.68 3.53
CA GLU A 195 24.78 -23.47 4.10
C GLU A 195 25.40 -24.77 4.64
N HIS A 196 24.59 -25.63 5.27
CA HIS A 196 25.03 -26.94 5.74
C HIS A 196 25.36 -27.91 4.58
N SER A 197 24.60 -27.86 3.48
CA SER A 197 24.90 -28.63 2.26
C SER A 197 26.21 -28.16 1.60
N ASN A 198 26.52 -26.87 1.66
CA ASN A 198 27.74 -26.31 1.07
C ASN A 198 28.98 -26.68 1.92
N ARG A 199 28.86 -26.71 3.26
CA ARG A 199 29.95 -27.17 4.14
C ARG A 199 30.29 -28.66 3.95
N ASN A 200 29.29 -29.51 3.75
CA ASN A 200 29.51 -30.95 3.60
C ASN A 200 30.21 -31.32 2.27
N GLN A 201 30.18 -30.44 1.25
CA GLN A 201 30.92 -30.65 -0.01
C GLN A 201 32.41 -30.27 0.09
N VAL A 202 32.81 -29.47 1.08
CA VAL A 202 34.20 -29.02 1.27
C VAL A 202 35.00 -29.95 2.21
N ALA A 203 34.33 -30.89 2.90
CA ALA A 203 34.95 -31.73 3.93
C ALA A 203 35.12 -33.25 3.62
N PRO A 204 35.45 -33.70 2.39
CA PRO A 204 36.01 -35.04 2.22
C PRO A 204 37.40 -35.00 1.56
N ILE A 205 38.36 -34.25 2.12
CA ILE A 205 39.78 -34.40 1.75
C ILE A 205 40.63 -34.25 3.02
N ILE A 206 40.60 -35.26 3.89
CA ILE A 206 41.77 -35.62 4.69
C ILE A 206 42.12 -37.05 4.28
N PRO A 207 42.99 -37.26 3.27
CA PRO A 207 43.50 -38.58 2.99
C PRO A 207 44.36 -39.03 4.17
N HIS A 208 44.06 -40.24 4.64
CA HIS A 208 44.94 -41.07 5.44
C HIS A 208 46.37 -41.05 4.85
N VAL A 209 47.27 -40.30 5.48
CA VAL A 209 48.73 -40.45 5.31
C VAL A 209 49.35 -40.48 6.69
N ILE A 210 49.02 -41.50 7.46
CA ILE A 210 49.85 -42.01 8.56
C ILE A 210 49.64 -43.52 8.57
N ILE A 211 50.73 -44.27 8.73
CA ILE A 211 50.85 -45.74 8.86
C ILE A 211 51.08 -46.51 7.55
N SER A 212 52.26 -46.33 6.96
CA SER A 212 53.04 -47.43 6.38
C SER A 212 54.47 -46.93 6.09
N ASN A 213 55.37 -47.03 7.06
CA ASN A 213 56.84 -47.10 6.86
C ASN A 213 57.54 -47.16 8.23
N VAL A 214 57.21 -48.19 9.01
CA VAL A 214 58.07 -48.73 10.07
C VAL A 214 57.91 -50.25 10.00
N GLU A 215 58.41 -50.85 8.92
CA GLU A 215 58.63 -52.29 8.81
C GLU A 215 59.42 -52.60 7.53
N SER A 216 60.65 -52.08 7.44
CA SER A 216 61.78 -52.72 6.73
C SER A 216 62.99 -51.79 6.70
N LEU A 217 64.10 -52.30 7.25
CA LEU A 217 65.46 -51.74 7.40
C LEU A 217 65.75 -51.04 8.72
#